data_AF-U2HI28-F1
#
_entry.id   AF-U2HI28-F1
#
_cell.length_a   1.000
_cell.length_b   1.000
_cell.length_c   1.000
_cell.angle_alpha   90.00
_cell.angle_beta   90.00
_cell.angle_gamma   90.00
#
_symmetry.space_group_name_H-M   'P 1'
#
loop_
_entity.id
_entity.type
_entity.pdbx_description
1 polymer ?
#
loop_
_entity_poly.entity_id
_entity_poly.type
_entity_poly.pdbx_seq_one_letter_code
_entity_poly.pdbx_strand_id
1 'polypeptide(L)'
;MLGRLKPANVVLTDSVPSAGGWLARASTDEAGRCRAYAHLGADQVLEMVGMPGVGPWLDEHDTWWPGAYELPLLEQLSANESPLRNLLGATAPAHLLMSLTEVDGTALVTESDDGIERPFRIPAGVDTIHFEPVCIRGPVAQWRETLVTAFDRVRHLVGLRSARPFYL
;
A
#
# COMPACT_ATOMS: atom_id res chain seq x y z
N MET A 1 -16.24 3.60 10.66
CA MET A 1 -15.92 3.29 9.26
C MET A 1 -14.42 3.04 9.06
N LEU A 2 -13.53 3.87 9.61
CA LEU A 2 -12.07 3.68 9.52
C LEU A 2 -11.61 2.28 9.93
N GLY A 3 -12.26 1.63 10.91
CA GLY A 3 -11.97 0.23 11.28
C GLY A 3 -12.24 -0.83 10.19
N ARG A 4 -12.82 -0.47 9.03
CA ARG A 4 -12.94 -1.34 7.86
C ARG A 4 -11.72 -1.26 6.94
N LEU A 5 -10.90 -0.22 7.10
CA LEU A 5 -9.64 -0.07 6.40
C LEU A 5 -8.61 -1.02 7.01
N LYS A 6 -7.73 -1.51 6.15
CA LYS A 6 -6.67 -2.46 6.42
C LYS A 6 -5.38 -2.02 5.71
N PRO A 7 -4.72 -0.93 6.15
CA PRO A 7 -3.43 -0.51 5.61
C PRO A 7 -2.43 -1.67 5.67
N ALA A 8 -1.77 -1.99 4.56
CA ALA A 8 -0.92 -3.19 4.43
C ALA A 8 -1.57 -4.49 4.94
N ASN A 9 -2.89 -4.63 4.72
CA ASN A 9 -3.72 -5.76 5.19
C ASN A 9 -3.81 -5.93 6.72
N VAL A 10 -3.51 -4.90 7.49
CA VAL A 10 -3.57 -4.95 8.96
C VAL A 10 -4.92 -4.44 9.46
N VAL A 11 -5.61 -5.25 10.28
CA VAL A 11 -6.87 -4.84 10.92
C VAL A 11 -6.63 -3.73 11.94
N LEU A 12 -7.49 -2.69 11.89
CA LEU A 12 -7.52 -1.59 12.84
C LEU A 12 -8.58 -1.86 13.92
N THR A 13 -8.23 -1.74 15.20
CA THR A 13 -9.10 -2.10 16.34
C THR A 13 -9.51 -0.91 17.17
N ASP A 14 -8.69 0.15 17.21
CA ASP A 14 -8.83 1.23 18.17
C ASP A 14 -9.19 2.53 17.45
N SER A 15 -10.49 2.82 17.33
CA SER A 15 -10.97 4.07 16.74
C SER A 15 -11.20 5.13 17.82
N VAL A 16 -10.52 6.26 17.71
CA VAL A 16 -10.60 7.39 18.64
C VAL A 16 -10.71 8.72 17.90
N PRO A 17 -11.34 9.75 18.51
CA PRO A 17 -11.20 11.12 18.04
C PRO A 17 -9.72 11.55 18.07
N SER A 18 -9.28 12.26 17.04
CA SER A 18 -7.94 12.86 16.93
C SER A 18 -8.10 14.34 16.57
N ALA A 19 -7.06 15.17 16.74
CA ALA A 19 -7.15 16.62 16.55
C ALA A 19 -7.78 16.99 15.19
N GLY A 20 -9.03 17.47 15.22
CA GLY A 20 -9.79 17.83 14.01
C GLY A 20 -10.33 16.66 13.19
N GLY A 21 -10.28 15.42 13.67
CA GLY A 21 -10.58 14.25 12.85
C GLY A 21 -10.78 12.96 13.63
N TRP A 22 -10.54 11.84 12.95
CA TRP A 22 -10.65 10.49 13.50
C TRP A 22 -9.40 9.68 13.19
N LEU A 23 -8.93 8.93 14.19
CA LEU A 23 -7.81 8.01 14.06
C LEU A 23 -8.30 6.60 14.36
N ALA A 24 -7.96 5.64 13.52
CA ALA A 24 -8.06 4.22 13.82
C ALA A 24 -6.68 3.59 13.75
N ARG A 25 -6.28 2.83 14.76
CA ARG A 25 -4.96 2.17 14.81
C ARG A 25 -5.09 0.68 15.07
N ALA A 26 -4.09 -0.08 14.62
CA ALA A 26 -3.92 -1.47 15.02
C ALA A 26 -3.50 -1.55 16.50
N SER A 27 -3.67 -2.73 17.10
CA SER A 27 -3.14 -3.02 18.43
C SER A 27 -1.64 -2.72 18.51
N THR A 28 -1.19 -2.18 19.63
CA THR A 28 0.22 -1.94 19.88
C THR A 28 0.92 -3.18 20.42
N ASP A 29 2.22 -3.30 20.16
CA ASP A 29 3.07 -4.27 20.84
C ASP A 29 3.37 -3.84 22.30
N GLU A 30 4.14 -4.66 23.02
CA GLU A 30 4.53 -4.40 24.42
C GLU A 30 5.36 -3.11 24.58
N ALA A 31 6.03 -2.67 23.52
CA ALA A 31 6.79 -1.43 23.48
C ALA A 31 5.92 -0.22 23.09
N GLY A 32 4.61 -0.41 22.89
CA GLY A 32 3.67 0.65 22.50
C GLY A 32 3.72 1.02 21.02
N ARG A 33 4.43 0.26 20.18
CA ARG A 33 4.55 0.53 18.74
C ARG A 33 3.32 0.02 18.01
N CYS A 34 2.90 0.76 16.99
CA CYS A 34 1.78 0.38 16.14
C CYS A 34 2.26 0.14 14.71
N ARG A 35 1.81 -0.95 14.10
CA ARG A 35 2.21 -1.33 12.73
C ARG A 35 1.31 -0.77 11.63
N ALA A 36 0.15 -0.19 11.97
CA ALA A 36 -0.76 0.39 11.00
C ALA A 36 -1.76 1.37 11.61
N TYR A 37 -2.10 2.42 10.88
CA TYR A 37 -3.16 3.35 11.23
C TYR A 37 -3.87 3.92 9.99
N ALA A 38 -5.08 4.43 10.20
CA ALA A 38 -5.79 5.27 9.26
C ALA A 38 -6.27 6.54 9.97
N HIS A 39 -6.01 7.70 9.37
CA HIS A 39 -6.39 8.99 9.91
C HIS A 39 -7.24 9.76 8.89
N LEU A 40 -8.41 10.22 9.32
CA LEU A 40 -9.25 11.12 8.55
C LEU A 40 -9.21 12.51 9.18
N GLY A 41 -8.57 13.46 8.49
CA GLY A 41 -8.45 14.85 8.93
C GLY A 41 -9.71 15.70 8.65
N ALA A 42 -9.75 16.90 9.24
CA ALA A 42 -10.80 17.89 9.00
C ALA A 42 -10.90 18.32 7.53
N ASP A 43 -9.76 18.30 6.85
CA ASP A 43 -9.54 18.63 5.45
C ASP A 43 -10.03 17.54 4.48
N GLN A 44 -10.68 16.48 4.98
CA GLN A 44 -11.15 15.34 4.20
C GLN A 44 -10.02 14.53 3.55
N VAL A 45 -8.78 14.66 4.05
CA VAL A 45 -7.67 13.79 3.66
C VAL A 45 -7.72 12.52 4.50
N LEU A 46 -7.79 11.37 3.81
CA LEU A 46 -7.62 10.05 4.42
C LEU A 46 -6.18 9.59 4.22
N GLU A 47 -5.43 9.56 5.32
CA GLU A 47 -4.11 8.93 5.38
C GLU A 47 -4.26 7.47 5.84
N MET A 48 -3.50 6.57 5.20
CA MET A 48 -3.39 5.17 5.60
C MET A 48 -1.91 4.78 5.59
N VAL A 49 -1.41 4.28 6.70
CA VAL A 49 -0.04 3.80 6.83
C VAL A 49 -0.06 2.40 7.41
N GLY A 50 0.74 1.50 6.83
CA GLY A 50 0.88 0.13 7.30
C GLY A 50 2.26 -0.41 6.96
N MET A 51 2.82 -1.20 7.87
CA MET A 51 4.11 -1.85 7.68
C MET A 51 3.87 -3.25 7.07
N PRO A 52 4.32 -3.52 5.83
CA PRO A 52 4.29 -4.86 5.28
C PRO A 52 5.22 -5.78 6.07
N GLY A 53 4.90 -7.08 6.09
CA GLY A 53 5.80 -8.07 6.68
C GLY A 53 7.06 -8.23 5.85
N VAL A 54 8.21 -8.24 6.52
CA VAL A 54 9.52 -8.55 5.93
C VAL A 54 10.09 -9.83 6.54
N GLY A 55 10.92 -10.56 5.80
CA GLY A 55 11.60 -11.75 6.33
C GLY A 55 12.69 -12.29 5.41
N PRO A 56 13.51 -13.25 5.89
CA PRO A 56 14.64 -13.77 5.13
C PRO A 56 14.20 -14.70 4.00
N TRP A 57 14.89 -14.62 2.86
CA TRP A 57 14.75 -15.57 1.75
C TRP A 57 16.05 -15.65 0.93
N LEU A 58 16.56 -16.87 0.75
CA LEU A 58 17.85 -17.15 0.11
C LEU A 58 18.95 -16.40 0.87
N ASP A 59 19.76 -15.62 0.15
CA ASP A 59 20.87 -14.85 0.69
C ASP A 59 20.45 -13.46 1.19
N GLU A 60 19.16 -13.10 1.09
CA GLU A 60 18.63 -11.81 1.53
C GLU A 60 17.97 -11.93 2.90
N HIS A 61 18.36 -11.04 3.83
CA HIS A 61 17.84 -11.02 5.20
C HIS A 61 16.45 -10.38 5.28
N ASP A 62 16.23 -9.30 4.52
CA ASP A 62 15.01 -8.49 4.57
C ASP A 62 14.34 -8.47 3.20
N THR A 63 13.43 -9.43 2.98
CA THR A 63 12.64 -9.53 1.76
C THR A 63 11.18 -9.23 2.02
N TRP A 64 10.52 -8.61 1.06
CA TRP A 64 9.08 -8.39 1.10
C TRP A 64 8.42 -8.78 -0.21
N TRP A 65 7.15 -9.16 -0.10
CA TRP A 65 6.36 -9.58 -1.24
C TRP A 65 5.31 -8.52 -1.59
N PRO A 66 5.35 -7.90 -2.78
CA PRO A 66 4.38 -6.89 -3.20
C PRO A 66 2.92 -7.35 -3.12
N GLY A 67 2.65 -8.63 -3.37
CA GLY A 67 1.31 -9.20 -3.19
C GLY A 67 0.74 -9.01 -1.78
N ALA A 68 1.57 -8.83 -0.76
CA ALA A 68 1.13 -8.62 0.62
C ALA A 68 0.41 -7.28 0.85
N TYR A 69 0.64 -6.26 0.01
CA TYR A 69 -0.09 -4.99 0.08
C TYR A 69 -0.86 -4.65 -1.19
N GLU A 70 -0.37 -5.01 -2.39
CA GLU A 70 -0.97 -4.62 -3.67
C GLU A 70 -2.39 -5.22 -3.80
N LEU A 71 -2.51 -6.53 -3.57
CA LEU A 71 -3.79 -7.26 -3.62
C LEU A 71 -4.78 -6.76 -2.57
N PRO A 72 -4.45 -6.72 -1.26
CA PRO A 72 -5.35 -6.21 -0.24
C PRO A 72 -5.78 -4.76 -0.49
N LEU A 73 -4.88 -3.90 -1.01
CA LEU A 73 -5.22 -2.53 -1.33
C LEU A 73 -6.22 -2.46 -2.49
N LEU A 74 -6.01 -3.23 -3.56
CA LEU A 74 -6.93 -3.31 -4.70
C LEU A 74 -8.33 -3.77 -4.26
N GLU A 75 -8.41 -4.82 -3.44
CA GLU A 75 -9.67 -5.33 -2.89
C GLU A 75 -10.34 -4.32 -1.97
N GLN A 76 -9.57 -3.72 -1.05
CA GLN A 76 -10.08 -2.73 -0.11
C GLN A 76 -10.63 -1.50 -0.81
N LEU A 77 -9.91 -0.94 -1.78
CA LEU A 77 -10.39 0.22 -2.53
C LEU A 77 -11.64 -0.14 -3.31
N SER A 78 -11.68 -1.31 -3.96
CA SER A 78 -12.87 -1.75 -4.70
C SER A 78 -14.10 -1.89 -3.78
N ALA A 79 -13.91 -2.42 -2.57
CA ALA A 79 -14.98 -2.61 -1.60
C ALA A 79 -15.39 -1.32 -0.86
N ASN A 80 -14.49 -0.34 -0.73
CA ASN A 80 -14.70 0.83 0.11
C ASN A 80 -14.78 2.15 -0.66
N GLU A 81 -14.57 2.18 -1.99
CA GLU A 81 -14.58 3.41 -2.78
C GLU A 81 -15.86 4.22 -2.57
N SER A 82 -17.03 3.62 -2.82
CA SER A 82 -18.30 4.38 -2.73
C SER A 82 -18.63 4.76 -1.29
N PRO A 83 -18.48 3.87 -0.29
CA PRO A 83 -18.56 4.27 1.11
C PRO A 83 -17.62 5.42 1.49
N LEU A 84 -16.38 5.41 0.99
CA LEU A 84 -15.37 6.44 1.30
C LEU A 84 -15.75 7.76 0.67
N ARG A 85 -16.16 7.77 -0.60
CA ARG A 85 -16.61 9.00 -1.26
C ARG A 85 -17.84 9.60 -0.59
N ASN A 86 -18.78 8.76 -0.16
CA ASN A 86 -19.95 9.22 0.59
C ASN A 86 -19.57 9.81 1.96
N LEU A 87 -18.65 9.16 2.69
CA LEU A 87 -18.17 9.67 3.98
C LEU A 87 -17.51 11.04 3.83
N LEU A 88 -16.70 11.21 2.78
CA LEU A 88 -15.97 12.44 2.50
C LEU A 88 -16.86 13.54 1.89
N GLY A 89 -18.14 13.25 1.60
CA GLY A 89 -19.00 14.13 0.81
C GLY A 89 -18.41 14.47 -0.56
N ALA A 90 -17.55 13.60 -1.09
CA ALA A 90 -16.69 13.89 -2.22
C ALA A 90 -17.45 13.81 -3.54
N THR A 91 -17.81 14.97 -4.08
CA THR A 91 -18.30 15.10 -5.46
C THR A 91 -17.16 15.16 -6.47
N ALA A 92 -15.99 15.63 -6.02
CA ALA A 92 -14.76 15.71 -6.81
C ALA A 92 -14.04 14.34 -6.92
N PRO A 93 -13.16 14.17 -7.92
CA PRO A 93 -12.31 12.98 -8.04
C PRO A 93 -11.38 12.85 -6.83
N ALA A 94 -11.20 11.63 -6.35
CA ALA A 94 -10.19 11.35 -5.34
C ALA A 94 -8.85 11.03 -6.03
N HIS A 95 -7.75 11.40 -5.41
CA HIS A 95 -6.41 11.01 -5.86
C HIS A 95 -5.76 10.15 -4.79
N LEU A 96 -5.19 9.03 -5.22
CA LEU A 96 -4.40 8.15 -4.39
C LEU A 96 -2.93 8.48 -4.61
N LEU A 97 -2.27 8.92 -3.53
CA LEU A 97 -0.84 9.19 -3.47
C LEU A 97 -0.21 8.11 -2.60
N MET A 98 0.84 7.47 -3.09
CA MET A 98 1.47 6.35 -2.40
C MET A 98 2.99 6.46 -2.43
N SER A 99 3.61 5.96 -1.38
CA SER A 99 5.04 5.74 -1.30
C SER A 99 5.34 4.51 -0.46
N LEU A 100 6.42 3.81 -0.81
CA LEU A 100 7.13 2.93 0.11
C LEU A 100 8.33 3.70 0.64
N THR A 101 8.55 3.69 1.95
CA THR A 101 9.64 4.38 2.64
C THR A 101 10.43 3.38 3.47
N GLU A 102 11.65 3.74 3.87
CA GLU A 102 12.53 2.85 4.65
C GLU A 102 12.81 1.52 3.93
N VAL A 103 12.96 1.56 2.60
CA VAL A 103 13.18 0.35 1.77
C VAL A 103 14.66 0.05 1.48
N ASP A 104 15.58 0.90 1.92
CA ASP A 104 17.01 0.67 1.72
C ASP A 104 17.45 -0.64 2.38
N GLY A 105 18.31 -1.39 1.69
CA GLY A 105 18.75 -2.70 2.14
C GLY A 105 17.73 -3.84 2.04
N THR A 106 16.51 -3.58 1.56
CA THR A 106 15.50 -4.63 1.34
C THR A 106 15.55 -5.24 -0.06
N ALA A 107 14.94 -6.41 -0.22
CA ALA A 107 14.73 -7.04 -1.52
C ALA A 107 13.25 -7.30 -1.81
N LEU A 108 12.85 -7.05 -3.06
CA LEU A 108 11.54 -7.32 -3.60
C LEU A 108 11.48 -8.77 -4.07
N VAL A 109 10.55 -9.57 -3.55
CA VAL A 109 10.26 -10.91 -4.11
C VAL A 109 9.32 -10.77 -5.30
N THR A 110 9.76 -11.19 -6.48
CA THR A 110 8.91 -11.19 -7.67
C THR A 110 9.39 -12.20 -8.72
N GLU A 111 8.59 -12.41 -9.76
CA GLU A 111 8.92 -13.30 -10.87
C GLU A 111 9.91 -12.60 -11.81
N SER A 112 10.99 -13.30 -12.17
CA SER A 112 11.95 -12.81 -13.16
C SER A 112 11.42 -12.97 -14.60
N ASP A 113 12.11 -12.36 -15.57
CA ASP A 113 11.78 -12.49 -16.99
C ASP A 113 11.78 -13.96 -17.49
N ASP A 114 12.43 -14.89 -16.78
CA ASP A 114 12.44 -16.34 -17.04
C ASP A 114 11.35 -17.15 -16.31
N GLY A 115 10.49 -16.49 -15.53
CA GLY A 115 9.42 -17.14 -14.78
C GLY A 115 9.81 -17.67 -13.40
N ILE A 116 11.02 -17.38 -12.91
CA ILE A 116 11.50 -17.85 -11.60
C ILE A 116 11.29 -16.77 -10.54
N GLU A 117 10.65 -17.15 -9.43
CA GLU A 117 10.51 -16.29 -8.26
C GLU A 117 11.82 -16.24 -7.46
N ARG A 118 12.30 -15.03 -7.19
CA ARG A 118 13.50 -14.78 -6.38
C ARG A 118 13.48 -13.36 -5.82
N PRO A 119 14.28 -13.07 -4.79
CA PRO A 119 14.44 -11.70 -4.32
C PRO A 119 15.31 -10.87 -5.28
N PHE A 120 14.92 -9.61 -5.48
CA PHE A 120 15.67 -8.60 -6.21
C PHE A 120 15.93 -7.41 -5.31
N ARG A 121 17.21 -7.15 -5.03
CA ARG A 121 17.61 -6.08 -4.13
C ARG A 121 17.22 -4.71 -4.70
N ILE A 122 16.64 -3.87 -3.85
CA ILE A 122 16.42 -2.45 -4.18
C ILE A 122 17.80 -1.78 -4.35
N PRO A 123 18.00 -0.95 -5.39
CA PRO A 123 19.29 -0.27 -5.58
C PRO A 123 19.71 0.54 -4.34
N ALA A 124 20.98 0.42 -3.95
CA ALA A 124 21.52 1.09 -2.78
C ALA A 124 21.29 2.61 -2.84
N GLY A 125 20.88 3.20 -1.71
CA GLY A 125 20.58 4.63 -1.61
C GLY A 125 19.16 5.00 -2.07
N VAL A 126 18.35 4.04 -2.52
CA VAL A 126 16.91 4.23 -2.69
C VAL A 126 16.20 3.85 -1.40
N ASP A 127 15.85 4.85 -0.61
CA ASP A 127 15.11 4.68 0.65
C ASP A 127 13.60 4.87 0.49
N THR A 128 13.19 5.65 -0.52
CA THR A 128 11.79 5.95 -0.79
C THR A 128 11.45 5.74 -2.26
N ILE A 129 10.35 5.04 -2.52
CA ILE A 129 9.79 4.82 -3.84
C ILE A 129 8.43 5.52 -3.88
N HIS A 130 8.34 6.58 -4.69
CA HIS A 130 7.07 7.23 -4.98
C HIS A 130 6.40 6.54 -6.17
N PHE A 131 5.11 6.24 -6.02
CA PHE A 131 4.29 5.76 -7.13
C PHE A 131 3.64 6.93 -7.86
N GLU A 132 3.28 6.69 -9.12
CA GLU A 132 2.50 7.66 -9.89
C GLU A 132 1.15 7.91 -9.22
N PRO A 133 0.70 9.17 -9.08
CA PRO A 133 -0.63 9.50 -8.56
C PRO A 133 -1.73 8.83 -9.37
N VAL A 134 -2.68 8.18 -8.69
CA VAL A 134 -3.81 7.51 -9.35
C VAL A 134 -5.10 8.28 -9.10
N CYS A 135 -5.75 8.72 -10.18
CA CYS A 135 -7.07 9.35 -10.08
C CYS A 135 -8.16 8.26 -9.96
N ILE A 136 -8.86 8.25 -8.82
CA ILE A 136 -10.01 7.36 -8.58
C ILE A 136 -11.27 8.09 -9.05
N ARG A 137 -11.63 7.83 -10.31
CA ARG A 137 -12.83 8.37 -10.98
C ARG A 137 -13.48 7.30 -11.83
N GLY A 138 -14.81 7.26 -11.80
CA GLY A 138 -15.58 6.36 -12.67
C GLY A 138 -15.59 4.90 -12.20
N PRO A 139 -15.94 3.96 -13.08
CA PRO A 139 -16.03 2.54 -12.74
C PRO A 139 -14.72 1.95 -12.20
N VAL A 140 -14.83 1.03 -11.24
CA VAL A 140 -13.70 0.33 -10.59
C VAL A 140 -12.69 -0.22 -11.59
N ALA A 141 -13.17 -0.85 -12.67
CA ALA A 141 -12.32 -1.44 -13.69
C ALA A 141 -11.32 -0.42 -14.31
N GLN A 142 -11.74 0.83 -14.51
CA GLN A 142 -10.92 1.83 -15.20
C GLN A 142 -9.74 2.30 -14.35
N TRP A 143 -9.97 2.67 -13.10
CA TRP A 143 -8.88 3.14 -12.24
C TRP A 143 -8.05 2.00 -11.67
N ARG A 144 -8.59 0.77 -11.59
CA ARG A 144 -7.86 -0.41 -11.11
C ARG A 144 -6.66 -0.73 -12.00
N GLU A 145 -6.81 -0.67 -13.32
CA GLU A 145 -5.69 -0.88 -14.27
C GLU A 145 -4.59 0.18 -14.12
N THR A 146 -4.98 1.43 -13.87
CA THR A 146 -4.04 2.52 -13.61
C THR A 146 -3.27 2.28 -12.31
N LEU A 147 -3.94 1.79 -11.27
CA LEU A 147 -3.31 1.43 -10.01
C LEU A 147 -2.33 0.25 -10.14
N VAL A 148 -2.70 -0.78 -10.89
CA VAL A 148 -1.80 -1.90 -11.20
C VAL A 148 -0.54 -1.40 -11.93
N THR A 149 -0.72 -0.59 -12.97
CA THR A 149 0.41 0.01 -13.70
C THR A 149 1.31 0.86 -12.78
N ALA A 150 0.72 1.58 -11.81
CA ALA A 150 1.49 2.36 -10.85
C ALA A 150 2.39 1.45 -10.00
N PHE A 151 1.88 0.31 -9.54
CA PHE A 151 2.67 -0.66 -8.76
C PHE A 151 3.87 -1.23 -9.52
N ASP A 152 3.79 -1.36 -10.84
CA ASP A 152 4.91 -1.85 -11.67
C ASP A 152 6.18 -0.99 -11.55
N ARG A 153 6.07 0.24 -11.04
CA ARG A 153 7.22 1.10 -10.77
C ARG A 153 8.29 0.41 -9.93
N VAL A 154 7.92 -0.39 -8.92
CA VAL A 154 8.89 -1.09 -8.07
C VAL A 154 9.62 -2.21 -8.80
N ARG A 155 8.92 -2.91 -9.71
CA ARG A 155 9.49 -3.98 -10.54
C ARG A 155 10.48 -3.42 -11.56
N HIS A 156 10.16 -2.28 -12.16
CA HIS A 156 11.09 -1.57 -13.06
C HIS A 156 12.33 -1.06 -12.32
N LEU A 157 12.20 -0.62 -11.07
CA LEU A 157 13.33 -0.13 -10.27
C LEU A 157 14.39 -1.21 -10.06
N VAL A 158 13.97 -2.48 -9.89
CA VAL A 158 14.87 -3.62 -9.73
C VAL A 158 15.33 -4.24 -11.06
N GLY A 159 15.04 -3.57 -12.19
CA GLY A 159 15.58 -3.92 -13.51
C GLY A 159 14.83 -5.00 -14.28
N LEU A 160 13.60 -5.34 -13.88
CA LEU A 160 12.77 -6.32 -14.61
C LEU A 160 12.13 -5.69 -15.84
N ARG A 161 12.16 -6.43 -16.96
CA ARG A 161 11.59 -5.97 -18.24
C ARG A 161 10.11 -6.28 -18.35
N SER A 162 9.70 -7.43 -17.80
CA SER A 162 8.30 -7.84 -17.73
C SER A 162 7.81 -7.65 -16.30
N ALA A 163 7.05 -6.57 -16.07
CA ALA A 163 6.30 -6.42 -14.83
C ALA A 163 5.06 -7.34 -14.89
N ARG A 164 5.16 -8.52 -14.26
CA ARG A 164 3.99 -9.36 -14.02
C ARG A 164 3.57 -9.15 -12.57
N PRO A 165 2.40 -8.55 -12.32
CA PRO A 165 1.82 -8.59 -11.00
C PRO A 165 1.58 -10.05 -10.64
N PHE A 166 1.98 -10.48 -9.44
CA PHE A 166 1.90 -11.88 -9.01
C PHE A 166 0.46 -12.43 -9.00
N TYR A 167 -0.51 -11.55 -9.14
CA TYR A 167 -1.93 -11.80 -8.90
C TYR A 167 -2.80 -11.69 -10.15
N LEU A 168 -2.20 -11.68 -11.35
CA LEU A 168 -2.89 -11.65 -12.63
C LEU A 168 -2.62 -12.92 -13.44
#